data_AF-A0A5N6BI93-F1
#
_entry.id   AF-A0A5N6BI93-F1
#
_cell.length_a   1.000
_cell.length_b   1.000
_cell.length_c   1.000
_cell.angle_alpha   90.00
_cell.angle_beta   90.00
_cell.angle_gamma   90.00
#
_symmetry.space_group_name_H-M   'P 1'
#
loop_
_entity.id
_entity.type
_entity.pdbx_description
1 polymer ?
#
loop_
_entity_poly.entity_id
_entity_poly.type
_entity_poly.pdbx_seq_one_letter_code
_entity_poly.pdbx_strand_id
1 'polypeptide(L)'
;MYVPPGWPPEVRPPGSPDWEVSAVSWLLDAVPPDYRAYGVLRRHPLALARMARQQVAASIQAAREGYRGAAVDLKEHLPPHAIEAVLDAYRQEGPRLVRLAESVALVERALRGEHFLPRL
;
A
#
# COMPACT_ATOMS: atom_id res chain seq x y z
N MET A 1 22.43 6.19 -7.01
CA MET A 1 21.25 5.70 -7.74
C MET A 1 20.07 6.56 -7.34
N TYR A 2 19.34 7.14 -8.29
CA TYR A 2 18.21 8.03 -7.99
C TYR A 2 16.99 7.21 -7.55
N VAL A 3 16.30 7.68 -6.51
CA VAL A 3 14.98 7.17 -6.11
C VAL A 3 13.96 8.31 -6.25
N PRO A 4 12.81 8.07 -6.88
CA PRO A 4 11.79 9.10 -7.03
C PRO A 4 11.18 9.48 -5.66
N PRO A 5 10.69 10.72 -5.48
CA PRO A 5 9.90 11.06 -4.31
C PRO A 5 8.72 10.09 -4.12
N GLY A 6 8.48 9.65 -2.88
CA GLY A 6 7.47 8.64 -2.55
C GLY A 6 7.96 7.19 -2.67
N TRP A 7 9.23 6.98 -3.03
CA TRP A 7 9.84 5.65 -2.96
C TRP A 7 9.85 5.13 -1.51
N PRO A 8 9.43 3.87 -1.28
CA PRO A 8 9.38 3.31 0.07
C PRO A 8 10.79 3.12 0.64
N PRO A 9 11.08 3.59 1.86
CA PRO A 9 12.42 3.55 2.45
C PRO A 9 12.93 2.13 2.72
N GLU A 10 12.03 1.15 2.84
CA GLU A 10 12.36 -0.26 3.04
C GLU A 10 12.81 -0.97 1.75
N VAL A 11 12.53 -0.39 0.58
CA VAL A 11 12.89 -0.98 -0.71
C VAL A 11 14.18 -0.35 -1.20
N ARG A 12 15.16 -1.19 -1.53
CA ARG A 12 16.45 -0.72 -2.08
C ARG A 12 16.24 -0.01 -3.42
N PRO A 13 17.15 0.90 -3.83
CA PRO A 13 17.02 1.61 -5.09
C PRO A 13 16.87 0.67 -6.31
N PRO A 14 16.04 1.02 -7.31
CA PRO A 14 15.81 0.20 -8.50
C PRO A 14 17.10 -0.16 -9.23
N GLY A 15 17.38 -1.45 -9.43
CA GLY A 15 18.59 -1.92 -10.12
C GLY A 15 19.82 -2.10 -9.23
N SER A 16 19.74 -1.79 -7.94
CA SER A 16 20.80 -2.14 -6.98
C SER A 16 20.75 -3.64 -6.63
N PRO A 17 21.85 -4.26 -6.16
CA PRO A 17 21.81 -5.65 -5.71
C PRO A 17 20.68 -5.89 -4.70
N ASP A 18 19.98 -7.01 -4.86
CA ASP A 18 18.85 -7.45 -4.02
C ASP A 18 17.64 -6.51 -3.97
N TRP A 19 17.52 -5.54 -4.89
CA TRP A 19 16.39 -4.61 -4.88
C TRP A 19 15.05 -5.31 -5.06
N GLU A 20 14.95 -6.29 -5.95
CA GLU A 20 13.73 -7.07 -6.16
C GLU A 20 13.36 -7.89 -4.92
N VAL A 21 14.34 -8.39 -4.18
CA VAL A 21 14.11 -9.13 -2.94
C VAL A 21 13.49 -8.21 -1.88
N SER A 22 14.04 -7.01 -1.71
CA SER A 22 13.46 -6.00 -0.80
C SER A 22 12.07 -5.54 -1.25
N ALA A 23 11.84 -5.39 -2.56
CA ALA A 23 10.55 -5.04 -3.12
C ALA A 23 9.49 -6.13 -2.86
N VAL A 24 9.85 -7.41 -3.06
CA VAL A 24 8.95 -8.54 -2.78
C VAL A 24 8.57 -8.59 -1.31
N SER A 25 9.53 -8.42 -0.39
CA SER A 25 9.24 -8.41 1.05
C SER A 25 8.25 -7.30 1.40
N TRP A 26 8.52 -6.08 0.95
CA TRP A 26 7.69 -4.91 1.21
C TRP A 26 6.29 -5.03 0.57
N LEU A 27 6.19 -5.52 -0.66
CA LEU A 27 4.91 -5.74 -1.33
C LEU A 27 4.07 -6.83 -0.64
N LEU A 28 4.70 -7.86 -0.03
CA LEU A 28 4.00 -8.87 0.75
C LEU A 28 3.40 -8.32 2.06
N ASP A 29 3.91 -7.21 2.57
CA ASP A 29 3.33 -6.49 3.71
C ASP A 29 2.11 -5.63 3.31
N ALA A 30 1.96 -5.31 2.02
CA ALA A 30 0.85 -4.53 1.48
C ALA A 30 -0.36 -5.38 1.03
N VAL A 31 -0.27 -6.71 1.14
CA VAL A 31 -1.30 -7.68 0.72
C VAL A 31 -1.72 -8.59 1.88
N PRO A 32 -2.83 -9.35 1.76
CA PRO A 32 -3.22 -10.31 2.79
C PRO A 32 -2.08 -11.27 3.13
N PRO A 33 -1.85 -11.58 4.42
CA PRO A 33 -0.73 -12.41 4.83
C PRO A 33 -0.66 -13.78 4.15
N ASP A 34 -1.82 -14.35 3.83
CA ASP A 34 -1.98 -15.64 3.14
C ASP A 34 -1.29 -15.67 1.77
N TYR A 35 -1.04 -14.52 1.16
CA TYR A 35 -0.36 -14.46 -0.14
C TYR A 35 1.08 -14.96 -0.07
N ARG A 36 1.67 -15.01 1.13
CA ARG A 36 2.97 -15.63 1.38
C ARG A 36 2.97 -17.13 1.09
N ALA A 37 1.83 -17.81 1.04
CA ALA A 37 1.75 -19.22 0.64
C ALA A 37 1.92 -19.42 -0.87
N TYR A 38 1.64 -18.40 -1.70
CA TYR A 38 1.71 -18.51 -3.16
C TYR A 38 3.13 -18.24 -3.67
N GLY A 39 3.91 -19.31 -3.86
CA GLY A 39 5.30 -19.20 -4.35
C GLY A 39 5.45 -18.46 -5.69
N VAL A 40 4.40 -18.42 -6.52
CA VAL A 40 4.37 -17.64 -7.78
C VAL A 40 4.59 -16.15 -7.55
N LEU A 41 4.12 -15.59 -6.44
CA LEU A 41 4.22 -14.16 -6.14
C LEU A 41 5.65 -13.75 -5.76
N ARG A 42 6.44 -14.66 -5.18
CA ARG A 42 7.87 -14.44 -4.95
C ARG A 42 8.69 -14.57 -6.24
N ARG A 43 8.30 -15.49 -7.13
CA ARG A 43 8.98 -15.71 -8.42
C ARG A 43 8.66 -14.65 -9.48
N HIS A 44 7.51 -14.00 -9.36
CA HIS A 44 7.05 -12.98 -10.31
C HIS A 44 6.64 -11.69 -9.58
N PRO A 45 7.61 -10.85 -9.18
CA PRO A 45 7.34 -9.63 -8.40
C PRO A 45 6.39 -8.66 -9.09
N LEU A 46 6.39 -8.60 -10.43
CA LEU A 46 5.45 -7.77 -11.19
C LEU A 46 3.98 -8.19 -10.98
N ALA A 47 3.71 -9.49 -10.88
CA ALA A 47 2.37 -9.99 -10.58
C ALA A 47 1.96 -9.60 -9.16
N LEU A 48 2.88 -9.73 -8.20
CA LEU A 48 2.68 -9.29 -6.82
C LEU A 48 2.41 -7.79 -6.73
N ALA A 49 3.16 -6.94 -7.43
CA ALA A 49 2.97 -5.50 -7.46
C ALA A 49 1.59 -5.10 -8.03
N ARG A 50 1.17 -5.74 -9.13
CA ARG A 50 -0.18 -5.57 -9.68
C ARG A 50 -1.26 -5.93 -8.65
N MET A 51 -1.10 -7.04 -7.91
CA MET A 51 -2.06 -7.46 -6.89
C MET A 51 -2.07 -6.51 -5.69
N ALA A 52 -0.90 -6.10 -5.21
CA ALA A 52 -0.77 -5.09 -4.15
C ALA A 52 -1.48 -3.79 -4.53
N ARG A 53 -1.30 -3.30 -5.76
CA ARG A 53 -1.98 -2.09 -6.22
C ARG A 53 -3.51 -2.21 -6.15
N GLN A 54 -4.07 -3.37 -6.55
CA GLN A 54 -5.51 -3.61 -6.45
C GLN A 54 -5.97 -3.70 -5.00
N GLN A 55 -5.21 -4.38 -4.14
CA GLN A 55 -5.51 -4.52 -2.72
C GLN A 55 -5.54 -3.15 -2.02
N VAL A 56 -4.53 -2.31 -2.24
CA VAL A 56 -4.47 -0.99 -1.61
C VAL A 56 -5.57 -0.08 -2.16
N ALA A 57 -5.86 -0.14 -3.46
CA ALA A 57 -6.98 0.60 -4.05
C ALA A 57 -8.34 0.21 -3.43
N ALA A 58 -8.59 -1.09 -3.24
CA ALA A 58 -9.78 -1.58 -2.55
C ALA A 58 -9.82 -1.11 -1.09
N SER A 59 -8.67 -1.15 -0.40
CA SER A 59 -8.55 -0.69 0.99
C SER A 59 -8.87 0.81 1.12
N ILE A 60 -8.46 1.64 0.15
CA ILE A 60 -8.83 3.07 0.11
C ILE A 60 -10.35 3.24 -0.02
N GLN A 61 -11.01 2.46 -0.89
CA GLN A 61 -12.47 2.54 -1.02
C GLN A 61 -13.16 2.11 0.28
N ALA A 62 -12.72 1.00 0.87
CA ALA A 62 -13.25 0.50 2.13
C ALA A 62 -13.09 1.53 3.26
N ALA A 63 -11.93 2.19 3.38
CA ALA A 63 -11.71 3.23 4.38
C ALA A 63 -12.64 4.44 4.19
N ARG A 64 -12.87 4.85 2.94
CA ARG A 64 -13.79 5.96 2.61
C ARG A 64 -15.24 5.62 2.89
N GLU A 65 -15.65 4.40 2.57
CA GLU A 65 -17.00 3.92 2.85
C GLU A 65 -17.24 3.77 4.34
N GLY A 66 -16.30 3.13 5.05
CA GLY A 66 -16.32 3.01 6.50
C GLY A 66 -16.40 4.35 7.21
N TYR A 67 -15.61 5.35 6.80
CA TYR A 67 -15.69 6.70 7.37
C TYR A 67 -17.06 7.36 7.21
N ARG A 68 -17.70 7.20 6.03
CA ARG A 68 -19.01 7.81 5.75
C ARG A 68 -20.14 7.14 6.53
N GLY A 69 -20.06 5.82 6.75
CA GLY A 69 -21.11 5.04 7.42
C GLY A 69 -20.96 4.92 8.93
N ALA A 70 -19.73 4.93 9.45
CA ALA A 70 -19.41 4.50 10.82
C ALA A 70 -20.26 5.17 11.92
N ALA A 71 -20.51 6.48 11.82
CA ALA A 71 -21.30 7.18 12.84
C ALA A 71 -22.76 6.68 12.89
N VAL A 72 -23.37 6.44 11.73
CA VAL A 72 -24.76 5.97 11.65
C VAL A 72 -24.85 4.49 12.04
N ASP A 73 -23.91 3.68 11.56
CA ASP A 73 -23.92 2.23 11.78
C ASP A 73 -23.62 1.85 13.24
N LEU A 74 -22.86 2.68 13.97
CA LEU A 74 -22.36 2.37 15.31
C LEU A 74 -23.05 3.10 16.45
N LYS A 75 -23.85 4.16 16.20
CA LYS A 75 -24.46 5.00 17.26
C LYS A 75 -25.34 4.25 18.26
N GLU A 76 -25.98 3.16 17.84
CA GLU A 76 -26.84 2.34 18.73
C GLU A 76 -26.03 1.30 19.53
N HIS A 77 -24.73 1.17 19.24
CA HIS A 77 -23.86 0.13 19.81
C HIS A 77 -22.69 0.69 20.61
N LEU A 78 -22.28 1.93 20.35
CA LEU A 78 -21.10 2.55 20.94
C LEU A 78 -21.41 3.94 21.51
N PRO A 79 -20.74 4.36 22.59
CA PRO A 79 -20.85 5.72 23.08
C PRO A 79 -20.21 6.73 22.10
N PRO A 80 -20.61 8.01 22.12
CA PRO A 80 -20.13 9.02 21.16
C PRO A 80 -18.61 9.15 21.05
N HIS A 81 -17.90 9.14 22.18
CA HIS A 81 -16.43 9.25 22.20
C HIS A 81 -15.73 8.08 21.49
N ALA A 82 -16.32 6.87 21.52
CA ALA A 82 -15.77 5.71 20.82
C ALA A 82 -15.99 5.83 19.31
N ILE A 83 -17.12 6.39 18.88
CA ILE A 83 -17.40 6.66 17.46
C ILE A 83 -16.42 7.71 16.94
N GLU A 84 -16.17 8.78 17.69
CA GLU A 84 -15.15 9.77 17.37
C GLU A 84 -13.78 9.13 17.19
N ALA A 85 -13.36 8.25 18.10
CA ALA A 85 -12.10 7.53 17.98
C ALA A 85 -12.02 6.64 16.72
N VAL A 86 -13.13 6.00 16.31
CA VAL A 86 -13.20 5.22 15.06
C VAL A 86 -13.07 6.13 13.82
N LEU A 87 -13.75 7.28 13.82
CA LEU A 87 -13.64 8.27 12.74
C LEU A 87 -12.20 8.79 12.64
N ASP A 88 -11.52 8.99 13.77
CA ASP A 88 -10.13 9.43 13.84
C ASP A 88 -9.16 8.40 13.27
N ALA A 89 -9.41 7.12 13.52
CA ALA A 89 -8.64 6.04 12.90
C ALA A 89 -8.76 6.09 11.36
N TYR A 90 -9.98 6.25 10.82
CA TYR A 90 -10.16 6.42 9.37
C TYR A 90 -9.49 7.68 8.82
N ARG A 91 -9.53 8.81 9.55
CA ARG A 91 -8.86 10.06 9.15
C ARG A 91 -7.35 9.91 9.05
N GLN A 92 -6.74 9.07 9.89
CA GLN A 92 -5.31 8.75 9.82
C GLN A 92 -5.00 7.72 8.73
N GLU A 93 -5.85 6.71 8.60
CA GLU A 93 -5.63 5.56 7.72
C GLU A 93 -5.80 5.91 6.24
N GLY A 94 -6.81 6.72 5.89
CA GLY A 94 -7.07 7.11 4.50
C GLY A 94 -5.84 7.71 3.80
N PRO A 95 -5.23 8.79 4.33
CA PRO A 95 -4.01 9.36 3.77
C PRO A 95 -2.82 8.38 3.78
N ARG A 96 -2.70 7.51 4.78
CA ARG A 96 -1.65 6.49 4.84
C ARG A 96 -1.78 5.49 3.68
N LEU A 97 -2.99 5.03 3.38
CA LEU A 97 -3.29 4.13 2.27
C LEU A 97 -3.05 4.79 0.90
N VAL A 98 -3.37 6.09 0.76
CA VAL A 98 -3.06 6.84 -0.47
C VAL A 98 -1.55 6.90 -0.72
N ARG A 99 -0.74 7.25 0.28
CA ARG A 99 0.72 7.24 0.16
C ARG A 99 1.25 5.85 -0.16
N LEU A 100 0.70 4.81 0.46
CA LEU A 100 1.07 3.43 0.15
C LEU A 100 0.75 3.08 -1.32
N ALA A 101 -0.41 3.49 -1.84
CA ALA A 101 -0.76 3.24 -3.23
C ALA A 101 0.20 3.94 -4.21
N GLU A 102 0.63 5.16 -3.89
CA GLU A 102 1.63 5.90 -4.67
C GLU A 102 2.98 5.17 -4.66
N SER A 103 3.46 4.73 -3.49
CA SER A 103 4.69 3.94 -3.38
C SER A 103 4.60 2.61 -4.13
N VAL A 104 3.46 1.90 -4.04
CA VAL A 104 3.24 0.64 -4.78
C VAL A 104 3.29 0.88 -6.28
N ALA A 105 2.69 1.98 -6.76
CA ALA A 105 2.75 2.35 -8.18
C ALA A 105 4.19 2.62 -8.64
N LEU A 106 5.01 3.28 -7.83
CA LEU A 106 6.43 3.51 -8.16
C LEU A 106 7.21 2.20 -8.24
N VAL A 107 7.01 1.28 -7.29
CA VAL A 107 7.65 -0.03 -7.31
C VAL A 107 7.18 -0.86 -8.51
N GLU A 108 5.88 -0.84 -8.84
CA GLU A 108 5.34 -1.52 -10.03
C GLU A 108 6.00 -1.01 -11.33
N ARG A 109 6.19 0.31 -11.45
CA ARG A 109 6.87 0.95 -12.58
C ARG A 109 8.34 0.53 -12.68
N ALA A 110 9.06 0.51 -11.56
CA ALA A 110 10.43 0.01 -11.50
C ALA A 110 10.53 -1.45 -11.98
N LEU A 111 9.61 -2.31 -11.54
CA LEU A 111 9.53 -3.72 -11.93
C LEU A 111 9.16 -3.95 -13.40
N ARG A 112 8.58 -2.94 -14.07
CA ARG A 112 8.37 -2.93 -15.53
C ARG A 112 9.60 -2.48 -16.31
N GLY A 113 10.68 -2.10 -15.62
CA GLY A 113 11.91 -1.59 -16.21
C GLY A 113 11.91 -0.07 -16.45
N GLU A 114 10.99 0.68 -15.85
CA GLU A 114 11.04 2.14 -15.94
C GLU A 114 12.23 2.70 -15.16
N HIS A 115 13.03 3.55 -15.82
CA HIS A 115 14.12 4.28 -15.19
C HIS A 115 13.65 5.63 -14.68
N PHE A 116 13.89 5.90 -13.39
CA PHE A 116 13.63 7.22 -12.82
C PHE A 116 14.84 8.11 -13.03
N LEU A 117 14.65 9.24 -13.71
CA LEU A 117 15.66 10.27 -13.89
C LEU A 117 15.34 11.47 -13.01
N PRO A 118 16.34 12.14 -12.40
CA PRO A 118 16.13 13.41 -11.72
C PRO A 118 15.53 14.42 -12.69
N ARG A 119 14.44 15.10 -12.31
CA ARG A 119 14.02 16.32 -13.01
C ARG A 119 14.96 17.44 -12.57
N LEU A 120 15.68 18.01 -13.53
CA LEU A 120 16.52 19.20 -13.39
C LEU A 120 15.65 20.46 -13.30
#